data_AF-A0AAR5QIW6-F1
#
_entry.id   AF-A0AAR5QIW6-F1
#
_cell.length_a   1.000
_cell.length_b   1.000
_cell.length_c   1.000
_cell.angle_alpha   90.00
_cell.angle_beta   90.00
_cell.angle_gamma   90.00
#
_symmetry.space_group_name_H-M   'P 1'
#
loop_
_entity.id
_entity.type
_entity.pdbx_description
1 polymer ?
#
loop_
_entity_poly.entity_id
_entity_poly.type
_entity_poly.pdbx_seq_one_letter_code
_entity_poly.pdbx_strand_id
1 'polypeptide(L)'
;MDEHRSANINSTDLDEETKQKLKGDSIGDTLYSASFVISTLQGFSNLKYDEKTEEDLCFLWDMTLELDVCKLLFELDFPTLATNALETCEQQRLIEILIGILANILLADCDNKNITTHQVTMILREFETSNPDILIQLMRFLESIAYAMTHYINGLGDRVLKHHIQFILNNSQNIKLISESFKAVEQLTEDFKLSECYVTHSLLESMIEGFDSGFSVETNTFDDDMECQEQSKIIRIFVRAVANLCEYASKYNIVEINLVITNSTKLFTFFSKIVQHFSKEFNLLPVSPCFMEYISAFYLIIQTVDFDAVPKECDDLIYVIFNCMCKILILLHPSESEVADVNALLTEFIGYIIYRQEFEFLLSELEAIGPSSLIVVNFLNQEYIKFSFDVEVKLKMLHSKLIKS
;
A
#
# COMPACT_ATOMS: atom_id res chain seq x y z
N MET A 1 19.49 -24.19 17.18
CA MET A 1 20.02 -25.12 16.17
C MET A 1 18.86 -25.45 15.28
N ASP A 2 18.88 -24.85 14.09
CA ASP A 2 18.45 -25.40 12.79
C ASP A 2 18.41 -24.21 11.83
N GLU A 3 19.61 -23.85 11.35
CA GLU A 3 19.79 -22.95 10.22
C GLU A 3 19.54 -23.75 8.93
N HIS A 4 18.30 -23.81 8.46
CA HIS A 4 18.03 -24.06 7.04
C HIS A 4 18.16 -22.73 6.29
N ARG A 5 19.41 -22.34 6.01
CA ARG A 5 19.70 -21.30 5.02
C ARG A 5 19.39 -21.88 3.63
N SER A 6 18.37 -21.36 2.97
CA SER A 6 18.17 -21.49 1.54
C SER A 6 19.37 -20.87 0.81
N ALA A 7 20.31 -21.71 0.40
CA ALA A 7 21.43 -21.27 -0.41
C ALA A 7 21.00 -21.19 -1.88
N ASN A 8 20.35 -20.09 -2.25
CA ASN A 8 20.30 -19.68 -3.65
C ASN A 8 21.74 -19.39 -4.08
N ILE A 9 22.35 -20.30 -4.85
CA ILE A 9 23.69 -20.13 -5.39
C ILE A 9 23.60 -19.06 -6.49
N ASN A 10 24.23 -17.92 -6.27
CA ASN A 10 24.29 -16.86 -7.27
C ASN A 10 25.11 -17.32 -8.47
N SER A 11 24.71 -16.95 -9.69
CA SER A 11 25.44 -17.27 -10.92
C SER A 11 26.87 -16.72 -10.94
N THR A 12 27.19 -15.75 -10.09
CA THR A 12 28.55 -15.23 -9.90
C THR A 12 29.48 -16.17 -9.12
N ASP A 13 28.92 -17.14 -8.40
CA ASP A 13 29.66 -18.01 -7.46
C ASP A 13 30.05 -19.36 -8.08
N LEU A 14 29.66 -19.61 -9.33
CA LEU A 14 29.98 -20.83 -10.07
C LEU A 14 31.12 -20.61 -11.06
N ASP A 15 32.03 -21.59 -11.16
CA ASP A 15 33.07 -21.59 -12.19
C ASP A 15 32.48 -21.68 -13.61
N GLU A 16 33.21 -21.13 -14.59
CA GLU A 16 32.76 -21.06 -15.99
C GLU A 16 32.59 -22.44 -16.64
N GLU A 17 33.26 -23.47 -16.11
CA GLU A 17 33.13 -24.85 -16.60
C GLU A 17 31.77 -25.45 -16.21
N THR A 18 31.31 -25.20 -14.99
CA THR A 18 30.02 -25.63 -14.46
C THR A 18 28.88 -24.90 -15.16
N LYS A 19 29.02 -23.58 -15.40
CA LYS A 19 28.06 -22.83 -16.24
C LYS A 19 27.94 -23.39 -17.65
N GLN A 20 29.07 -23.73 -18.28
CA GLN A 20 29.06 -24.30 -19.63
C GLN A 20 28.38 -25.67 -19.70
N LYS A 21 28.49 -26.50 -18.66
CA LYS A 21 27.82 -27.81 -18.60
C LYS A 21 26.31 -27.70 -18.38
N LEU A 22 25.84 -26.67 -17.69
CA LEU A 22 24.42 -26.44 -17.39
C LEU A 22 23.64 -25.77 -18.54
N LYS A 23 24.32 -25.04 -19.44
CA LYS A 23 23.69 -24.29 -20.55
C LYS A 23 22.70 -25.07 -21.43
N GLY A 24 22.81 -26.39 -21.52
CA GLY A 24 21.89 -27.21 -22.33
C GLY A 24 20.51 -27.43 -21.70
N ASP A 25 20.38 -27.25 -20.39
CA ASP A 25 19.16 -27.50 -19.61
C ASP A 25 18.71 -26.27 -18.79
N SER A 26 19.46 -25.18 -18.86
CA SER A 26 19.13 -23.91 -18.21
C SER A 26 17.88 -23.25 -18.80
N ILE A 27 17.05 -22.67 -17.95
CA ILE A 27 15.89 -21.86 -18.35
C ILE A 27 16.34 -20.41 -18.53
N GLY A 28 16.37 -19.93 -19.77
CA GLY A 28 16.83 -18.57 -20.09
C GLY A 28 18.27 -18.33 -19.63
N ASP A 29 18.50 -17.22 -18.93
CA ASP A 29 19.80 -16.88 -18.33
C ASP A 29 19.97 -17.39 -16.87
N THR A 30 18.98 -18.14 -16.37
CA THR A 30 19.00 -18.67 -14.99
C THR A 30 19.84 -19.96 -14.87
N LEU A 31 20.15 -20.34 -13.63
CA LEU A 31 20.76 -21.64 -13.31
C LEU A 31 19.73 -22.77 -13.15
N TYR A 32 18.45 -22.46 -13.30
CA TYR A 32 17.39 -23.43 -13.07
C TYR A 32 17.25 -24.41 -14.24
N SER A 33 16.92 -25.66 -13.90
CA SER A 33 16.82 -26.78 -14.84
C SER A 33 15.42 -26.88 -15.44
N ALA A 34 15.31 -26.82 -16.77
CA ALA A 34 14.06 -27.07 -17.50
C ALA A 34 13.59 -28.51 -17.30
N SER A 35 14.52 -29.49 -17.30
CA SER A 35 14.22 -30.90 -17.03
C SER A 35 13.62 -31.12 -15.64
N PHE A 36 14.07 -30.38 -14.62
CA PHE A 36 13.45 -30.39 -13.29
C PHE A 36 11.99 -29.95 -13.38
N VAL A 37 11.72 -28.77 -13.97
CA VAL A 37 10.34 -28.25 -14.11
C VAL A 37 9.44 -29.26 -14.81
N ILE A 38 9.87 -29.80 -15.95
CA ILE A 38 9.08 -30.78 -16.71
C ILE A 38 8.82 -32.05 -15.88
N SER A 39 9.83 -32.55 -15.17
CA SER A 39 9.69 -33.75 -14.33
C SER A 39 8.73 -33.53 -13.17
N THR A 40 8.81 -32.37 -12.52
CA THR A 40 7.91 -31.96 -11.44
C THR A 40 6.47 -31.87 -11.93
N LEU A 41 6.22 -31.21 -13.07
CA LEU A 41 4.88 -31.11 -13.64
C LEU A 41 4.31 -32.47 -14.08
N GLN A 42 5.13 -33.37 -14.62
CA GLN A 42 4.71 -34.74 -14.93
C GLN A 42 4.38 -35.56 -13.68
N GLY A 43 5.14 -35.39 -12.60
CA GLY A 43 4.84 -36.02 -11.31
C GLY A 43 3.48 -35.56 -10.78
N PHE A 44 3.27 -34.25 -10.77
CA PHE A 44 2.04 -33.60 -10.36
C PHE A 44 0.83 -34.01 -11.22
N SER A 45 0.96 -33.99 -12.55
CA SER A 45 -0.15 -34.33 -13.47
C SER A 45 -0.63 -35.77 -13.34
N ASN A 46 0.24 -36.67 -12.87
CA ASN A 46 -0.09 -38.08 -12.63
C ASN A 46 -0.82 -38.31 -11.29
N LEU A 47 -1.26 -37.23 -10.61
CA LEU A 47 -2.02 -37.24 -9.35
C LEU A 47 -1.32 -37.98 -8.20
N LYS A 48 0.02 -38.12 -8.26
CA LYS A 48 0.81 -38.60 -7.14
C LYS A 48 1.20 -37.40 -6.28
N TYR A 49 0.23 -36.84 -5.56
CA TYR A 49 0.56 -35.85 -4.54
C TYR A 49 1.10 -36.58 -3.31
N ASP A 50 2.41 -36.51 -3.14
CA ASP A 50 3.15 -36.98 -1.97
C ASP A 50 4.10 -35.87 -1.47
N GLU A 51 4.75 -36.12 -0.35
CA GLU A 51 5.69 -35.18 0.29
C GLU A 51 6.79 -34.72 -0.68
N LYS A 52 7.30 -35.63 -1.51
CA LYS A 52 8.31 -35.30 -2.51
C LYS A 52 7.76 -34.35 -3.58
N THR A 53 6.56 -34.64 -4.09
CA THR A 53 5.92 -33.78 -5.12
C THR A 53 5.60 -32.41 -4.53
N GLU A 54 5.21 -32.33 -3.26
CA GLU A 54 5.05 -31.06 -2.55
C GLU A 54 6.37 -30.28 -2.43
N GLU A 55 7.47 -30.93 -2.04
CA GLU A 55 8.81 -30.33 -1.97
C GLU A 55 9.25 -29.80 -3.33
N ASP A 56 9.10 -30.61 -4.40
CA ASP A 56 9.46 -30.23 -5.76
C ASP A 56 8.60 -29.04 -6.25
N LEU A 57 7.31 -29.00 -5.91
CA LEU A 57 6.42 -27.88 -6.24
C LEU A 57 6.73 -26.62 -5.41
N CYS A 58 7.13 -26.75 -4.14
CA CYS A 58 7.60 -25.62 -3.33
C CYS A 58 8.86 -25.00 -3.95
N PHE A 59 9.83 -25.83 -4.35
CA PHE A 59 11.03 -25.34 -5.01
C PHE A 59 10.71 -24.68 -6.36
N LEU A 60 9.78 -25.25 -7.12
CA LEU A 60 9.27 -24.63 -8.34
C LEU A 60 8.61 -23.27 -8.07
N TRP A 61 7.88 -23.13 -6.97
CA TRP A 61 7.29 -21.84 -6.58
C TRP A 61 8.37 -20.79 -6.31
N ASP A 62 9.43 -21.12 -5.58
CA ASP A 62 10.56 -20.19 -5.39
C ASP A 62 11.21 -19.79 -6.72
N MET A 63 11.33 -20.72 -7.66
CA MET A 63 11.87 -20.44 -9.00
C MET A 63 11.03 -19.45 -9.81
N THR A 64 9.71 -19.35 -9.54
CA THR A 64 8.80 -18.45 -10.27
C THR A 64 8.98 -16.97 -9.94
N LEU A 65 9.95 -16.62 -9.10
CA LEU A 65 10.43 -15.23 -9.00
C LEU A 65 11.17 -14.79 -10.27
N GLU A 66 11.69 -15.73 -11.06
CA GLU A 66 12.37 -15.46 -12.33
C GLU A 66 11.40 -15.47 -13.52
N LEU A 67 11.45 -14.41 -14.32
CA LEU A 67 10.59 -14.22 -15.49
C LEU A 67 10.66 -15.39 -16.49
N ASP A 68 11.87 -15.90 -16.76
CA ASP A 68 12.06 -16.97 -17.73
C ASP A 68 11.42 -18.30 -17.27
N VAL A 69 11.34 -18.52 -15.94
CA VAL A 69 10.64 -19.69 -15.38
C VAL A 69 9.13 -19.53 -15.53
N CYS A 70 8.58 -18.34 -15.27
CA CYS A 70 7.16 -18.06 -15.50
C CYS A 70 6.77 -18.25 -16.97
N LYS A 71 7.60 -17.79 -17.92
CA LYS A 71 7.38 -18.01 -19.35
C LYS A 71 7.36 -19.49 -19.70
N LEU A 72 8.33 -20.28 -19.22
CA LEU A 72 8.35 -21.72 -19.43
C LEU A 72 7.09 -22.40 -18.88
N LEU A 73 6.66 -22.06 -17.66
CA LEU A 73 5.44 -22.62 -17.07
C LEU A 73 4.19 -22.29 -17.87
N PHE A 74 4.12 -21.07 -18.42
CA PHE A 74 3.03 -20.68 -19.31
C PHE A 74 3.06 -21.47 -20.62
N GLU A 75 4.23 -21.67 -21.23
CA GLU A 75 4.39 -22.51 -22.43
C GLU A 75 3.99 -23.97 -22.19
N LEU A 76 4.21 -24.47 -20.98
CA LEU A 76 3.82 -25.81 -20.54
C LEU A 76 2.35 -25.91 -20.08
N ASP A 77 1.54 -24.86 -20.29
CA ASP A 77 0.11 -24.80 -19.94
C ASP A 77 -0.15 -25.05 -18.44
N PHE A 78 0.77 -24.58 -17.58
CA PHE A 78 0.62 -24.67 -16.13
C PHE A 78 -0.70 -24.08 -15.62
N PRO A 79 -1.20 -22.91 -16.10
CA PRO A 79 -2.48 -22.38 -15.66
C PRO A 79 -3.63 -23.38 -15.76
N THR A 80 -3.72 -24.12 -16.87
CA THR A 80 -4.76 -25.14 -17.08
C THR A 80 -4.54 -26.34 -16.16
N LEU A 81 -3.29 -26.80 -16.03
CA LEU A 81 -2.94 -27.89 -15.14
C LEU A 81 -3.30 -27.58 -13.68
N ALA A 82 -2.94 -26.39 -13.21
CA ALA A 82 -3.21 -25.94 -11.84
C ALA A 82 -4.71 -25.80 -11.58
N THR A 83 -5.48 -25.16 -12.47
CA THR A 83 -6.93 -25.02 -12.24
C THR A 83 -7.67 -26.35 -12.27
N ASN A 84 -7.26 -27.30 -13.12
CA ASN A 84 -7.82 -28.65 -13.12
C ASN A 84 -7.56 -29.38 -11.80
N ALA A 85 -6.37 -29.19 -11.22
CA ALA A 85 -6.07 -29.75 -9.90
C ALA A 85 -6.92 -29.10 -8.81
N LEU A 86 -7.10 -27.77 -8.84
CA LEU A 86 -7.94 -27.04 -7.87
C LEU A 86 -9.40 -27.52 -7.85
N GLU A 87 -9.95 -28.04 -8.94
CA GLU A 87 -11.32 -28.58 -8.96
C GLU A 87 -11.55 -29.77 -8.02
N THR A 88 -10.49 -30.54 -7.74
CA THR A 88 -10.59 -31.82 -7.03
C THR A 88 -9.67 -31.93 -5.83
N CYS A 89 -8.78 -30.95 -5.63
CA CYS A 89 -7.81 -30.94 -4.55
C CYS A 89 -8.47 -30.46 -3.24
N GLU A 90 -8.23 -31.21 -2.16
CA GLU A 90 -8.62 -30.81 -0.80
C GLU A 90 -7.38 -30.45 0.06
N GLN A 91 -6.18 -30.69 -0.46
CA GLN A 91 -4.91 -30.45 0.23
C GLN A 91 -4.59 -28.96 0.25
N GLN A 92 -4.81 -28.32 1.39
CA GLN A 92 -4.64 -26.88 1.57
C GLN A 92 -3.26 -26.36 1.16
N ARG A 93 -2.19 -27.10 1.45
CA ARG A 93 -0.83 -26.72 1.08
C ARG A 93 -0.61 -26.73 -0.43
N LEU A 94 -1.19 -27.70 -1.14
CA LEU A 94 -1.15 -27.73 -2.60
C LEU A 94 -1.92 -26.55 -3.20
N ILE A 95 -3.13 -26.28 -2.70
CA ILE A 95 -3.93 -25.12 -3.13
C ILE A 95 -3.13 -23.83 -2.96
N GLU A 96 -2.50 -23.64 -1.81
CA GLU A 96 -1.63 -22.49 -1.54
C GLU A 96 -0.51 -22.37 -2.58
N ILE A 97 0.26 -23.44 -2.82
CA ILE A 97 1.38 -23.45 -3.76
C ILE A 97 0.89 -23.12 -5.18
N LEU A 98 -0.19 -23.75 -5.64
CA LEU A 98 -0.73 -23.55 -6.98
C LEU A 98 -1.16 -22.10 -7.20
N ILE A 99 -1.90 -21.51 -6.26
CA ILE A 99 -2.33 -20.10 -6.36
C ILE A 99 -1.12 -19.17 -6.29
N GLY A 100 -0.14 -19.48 -5.44
CA GLY A 100 1.10 -18.71 -5.32
C GLY A 100 1.90 -18.66 -6.62
N ILE A 101 2.02 -19.79 -7.33
CA ILE A 101 2.66 -19.87 -8.65
C ILE A 101 1.84 -19.08 -9.68
N LEU A 102 0.51 -19.22 -9.69
CA LEU A 102 -0.37 -18.52 -10.64
C LEU A 102 -0.31 -17.00 -10.48
N ALA A 103 -0.20 -16.50 -9.25
CA ALA A 103 0.01 -15.07 -8.98
C ALA A 103 1.32 -14.57 -9.59
N ASN A 104 2.42 -15.30 -9.39
CA ASN A 104 3.72 -14.94 -9.97
C ASN A 104 3.71 -14.98 -11.50
N ILE A 105 3.09 -16.00 -12.10
CA ILE A 105 2.94 -16.11 -13.56
C ILE A 105 2.17 -14.91 -14.12
N LEU A 106 1.07 -14.53 -13.46
CA LEU A 106 0.23 -13.42 -13.92
C LEU A 106 0.97 -12.08 -13.82
N LEU A 107 1.74 -11.87 -12.75
CA LEU A 107 2.54 -10.67 -12.56
C LEU A 107 3.70 -10.55 -13.55
N ALA A 108 4.26 -11.69 -14.01
CA ALA A 108 5.39 -11.73 -14.93
C ALA A 108 5.08 -11.24 -16.36
N ASP A 109 3.80 -11.02 -16.70
CA ASP A 109 3.34 -10.53 -18.02
C ASP A 109 3.96 -11.30 -19.20
N CYS A 110 3.69 -12.61 -19.25
CA CYS A 110 4.22 -13.51 -20.27
C CYS A 110 3.60 -13.24 -21.66
N ASP A 111 4.17 -12.29 -22.40
CA ASP A 111 3.87 -12.00 -23.81
C ASP A 111 2.39 -11.65 -24.09
N ASN A 112 1.73 -10.88 -23.21
CA ASN A 112 0.29 -10.56 -23.26
C ASN A 112 -0.64 -11.79 -23.25
N LYS A 113 -0.14 -12.98 -22.91
CA LYS A 113 -0.98 -14.14 -22.67
C LYS A 113 -1.40 -14.13 -21.21
N ASN A 114 -2.72 -14.15 -21.00
CA ASN A 114 -3.29 -14.12 -19.67
C ASN A 114 -4.00 -15.44 -19.34
N ILE A 115 -4.08 -15.71 -18.04
CA ILE A 115 -4.99 -16.71 -17.49
C ILE A 115 -6.42 -16.36 -17.95
N THR A 116 -7.22 -17.36 -18.32
CA THR A 116 -8.59 -17.12 -18.80
C THR A 116 -9.51 -16.65 -17.68
N THR A 117 -10.55 -15.90 -18.01
CA THR A 117 -11.63 -15.53 -17.07
C THR A 117 -12.22 -16.72 -16.31
N HIS A 118 -12.34 -17.88 -16.96
CA HIS A 118 -12.83 -19.10 -16.33
C HIS A 118 -11.88 -19.57 -15.22
N GLN A 119 -10.59 -19.64 -15.53
CA GLN A 119 -9.54 -20.01 -14.57
C GLN A 119 -9.47 -19.02 -13.40
N VAL A 120 -9.56 -17.71 -13.68
CA VAL A 120 -9.66 -16.70 -12.63
C VAL A 120 -10.86 -16.96 -11.72
N THR A 121 -12.04 -17.18 -12.31
CA THR A 121 -13.25 -17.47 -11.52
C THR A 121 -13.08 -18.72 -10.66
N MET A 122 -12.40 -19.76 -11.15
CA MET A 122 -12.11 -20.96 -10.37
C MET A 122 -11.20 -20.67 -9.18
N ILE A 123 -10.10 -19.95 -9.40
CA ILE A 123 -9.16 -19.57 -8.34
C ILE A 123 -9.86 -18.75 -7.26
N LEU A 124 -10.71 -17.78 -7.66
CA LEU A 124 -11.44 -16.94 -6.71
C LEU A 124 -12.51 -17.68 -5.90
N ARG A 125 -12.86 -18.94 -6.22
CA ARG A 125 -13.75 -19.75 -5.35
C ARG A 125 -13.07 -20.14 -4.05
N GLU A 126 -11.74 -20.15 -4.01
CA GLU A 126 -10.96 -20.50 -2.82
C GLU A 126 -11.07 -19.44 -1.71
N PHE A 127 -11.71 -18.29 -1.97
CA PHE A 127 -12.04 -17.28 -0.95
C PHE A 127 -12.96 -17.78 0.17
N GLU A 128 -13.62 -18.93 0.00
CA GLU A 128 -14.41 -19.59 1.05
C GLU A 128 -13.57 -20.20 2.18
N THR A 129 -12.25 -20.34 1.97
CA THR A 129 -11.37 -20.95 2.96
C THR A 129 -11.18 -20.06 4.18
N SER A 130 -10.96 -20.70 5.33
CA SER A 130 -10.49 -20.03 6.55
C SER A 130 -8.97 -20.11 6.72
N ASN A 131 -8.27 -20.78 5.80
CA ASN A 131 -6.82 -20.91 5.87
C ASN A 131 -6.14 -19.58 5.46
N PRO A 132 -5.38 -18.93 6.36
CA PRO A 132 -4.78 -17.64 6.08
C PRO A 132 -3.71 -17.68 4.99
N ASP A 133 -2.98 -18.80 4.83
CA ASP A 133 -1.92 -18.91 3.83
C ASP A 133 -2.49 -18.94 2.41
N ILE A 134 -3.62 -19.63 2.22
CA ILE A 134 -4.36 -19.59 0.94
C ILE A 134 -4.92 -18.18 0.69
N LEU A 135 -5.52 -17.54 1.69
CA LEU A 135 -6.05 -16.18 1.56
C LEU A 135 -4.96 -15.15 1.23
N ILE A 136 -3.75 -15.32 1.77
CA ILE A 136 -2.57 -14.51 1.43
C ILE A 136 -2.27 -14.65 -0.07
N GLN A 137 -2.25 -15.87 -0.60
CA GLN A 137 -1.99 -16.07 -2.03
C GLN A 137 -3.12 -15.53 -2.91
N LEU A 138 -4.37 -15.61 -2.45
CA LEU A 138 -5.51 -15.01 -3.14
C LEU A 138 -5.43 -13.48 -3.18
N MET A 139 -4.97 -12.81 -2.11
CA MET A 139 -4.71 -11.37 -2.14
C MET A 139 -3.61 -11.01 -3.16
N ARG A 140 -2.51 -11.74 -3.18
CA ARG A 140 -1.44 -11.57 -4.18
C ARG A 140 -1.93 -11.81 -5.61
N PHE A 141 -2.83 -12.78 -5.77
CA PHE A 141 -3.44 -13.06 -7.07
C PHE A 141 -4.36 -11.91 -7.51
N LEU A 142 -5.13 -11.30 -6.60
CA LEU A 142 -5.93 -10.10 -6.89
C LEU A 142 -5.07 -8.90 -7.28
N GLU A 143 -3.97 -8.66 -6.57
CA GLU A 143 -2.97 -7.64 -6.94
C GLU A 143 -2.45 -7.89 -8.38
N SER A 144 -2.13 -9.14 -8.71
CA SER A 144 -1.65 -9.52 -10.04
C SER A 144 -2.71 -9.33 -11.12
N ILE A 145 -3.99 -9.61 -10.84
CA ILE A 145 -5.12 -9.29 -11.74
C ILE A 145 -5.21 -7.79 -11.96
N ALA A 146 -5.10 -7.01 -10.88
CA ALA A 146 -5.20 -5.57 -10.94
C ALA A 146 -4.06 -4.91 -11.74
N TYR A 147 -2.92 -5.60 -11.84
CA TYR A 147 -1.81 -5.24 -12.70
C TYR A 147 -2.00 -5.71 -14.16
N ALA A 148 -2.18 -7.01 -14.39
CA ALA A 148 -2.09 -7.62 -15.74
C ALA A 148 -3.43 -7.75 -16.49
N MET A 149 -4.56 -7.73 -15.77
CA MET A 149 -5.89 -8.01 -16.32
C MET A 149 -6.91 -6.92 -15.95
N THR A 150 -6.53 -5.66 -16.14
CA THR A 150 -7.36 -4.50 -15.77
C THR A 150 -8.79 -4.54 -16.32
N HIS A 151 -8.97 -5.04 -17.54
CA HIS A 151 -10.29 -5.22 -18.17
C HIS A 151 -11.21 -6.21 -17.43
N TYR A 152 -10.66 -7.09 -16.59
CA TYR A 152 -11.40 -8.10 -15.84
C TYR A 152 -11.75 -7.68 -14.41
N ILE A 153 -11.12 -6.63 -13.87
CA ILE A 153 -11.31 -6.18 -12.48
C ILE A 153 -12.79 -6.00 -12.13
N ASN A 154 -13.57 -5.37 -13.02
CA ASN A 154 -15.00 -5.14 -12.81
C ASN A 154 -15.86 -6.42 -12.92
N GLY A 155 -15.28 -7.51 -13.45
CA GLY A 155 -15.88 -8.84 -13.50
C GLY A 155 -15.62 -9.70 -12.27
N LEU A 156 -14.78 -9.26 -11.31
CA LEU A 156 -14.49 -9.97 -10.05
C LEU A 156 -15.75 -10.18 -9.19
N GLY A 157 -16.75 -9.32 -9.38
CA GLY A 157 -18.06 -9.39 -8.75
C GLY A 157 -18.07 -8.91 -7.29
N ASP A 158 -19.27 -8.56 -6.83
CA ASP A 158 -19.52 -7.97 -5.52
C ASP A 158 -19.00 -8.84 -4.37
N ARG A 159 -19.05 -10.16 -4.51
CA ARG A 159 -18.71 -11.08 -3.41
C ARG A 159 -17.23 -10.98 -3.00
N VAL A 160 -16.31 -10.99 -3.96
CA VAL A 160 -14.87 -10.91 -3.70
C VAL A 160 -14.51 -9.55 -3.12
N LEU A 161 -14.91 -8.49 -3.80
CA LEU A 161 -14.49 -7.12 -3.49
C LEU A 161 -15.18 -6.55 -2.25
N LYS A 162 -16.48 -6.82 -2.07
CA LYS A 162 -17.26 -6.28 -0.95
C LYS A 162 -17.25 -7.20 0.27
N HIS A 163 -17.30 -8.52 0.10
CA HIS A 163 -17.47 -9.40 1.27
C HIS A 163 -16.14 -9.96 1.77
N HIS A 164 -15.31 -10.54 0.91
CA HIS A 164 -14.11 -11.24 1.39
C HIS A 164 -13.00 -10.29 1.83
N ILE A 165 -12.67 -9.25 1.04
CA ILE A 165 -11.65 -8.26 1.43
C ILE A 165 -12.06 -7.56 2.73
N GLN A 166 -13.30 -7.06 2.81
CA GLN A 166 -13.81 -6.39 4.02
C GLN A 166 -13.85 -7.34 5.21
N PHE A 167 -14.26 -8.60 5.03
CA PHE A 167 -14.26 -9.59 6.11
C PHE A 167 -12.85 -9.83 6.65
N ILE A 168 -11.86 -10.01 5.77
CA ILE A 168 -10.47 -10.21 6.16
C ILE A 168 -9.95 -9.00 6.94
N LEU A 169 -10.14 -7.79 6.41
CA LEU A 169 -9.66 -6.57 7.06
C LEU A 169 -10.33 -6.32 8.42
N ASN A 170 -11.60 -6.66 8.59
CA ASN A 170 -12.30 -6.49 9.88
C ASN A 170 -11.98 -7.56 10.92
N ASN A 171 -11.55 -8.76 10.52
CA ASN A 171 -11.53 -9.92 11.44
C ASN A 171 -10.18 -10.64 11.53
N SER A 172 -9.23 -10.37 10.63
CA SER A 172 -7.93 -11.03 10.66
C SER A 172 -7.05 -10.49 11.78
N GLN A 173 -6.30 -11.38 12.42
CA GLN A 173 -5.16 -11.04 13.30
C GLN A 173 -3.82 -11.38 12.63
N ASN A 174 -3.86 -11.96 11.44
CA ASN A 174 -2.66 -12.27 10.67
C ASN A 174 -2.20 -11.01 9.93
N ILE A 175 -1.11 -10.40 10.43
CA ILE A 175 -0.53 -9.15 9.90
C ILE A 175 -0.15 -9.30 8.41
N LYS A 176 0.37 -10.46 8.01
CA LYS A 176 0.74 -10.72 6.60
C LYS A 176 -0.50 -10.71 5.70
N LEU A 177 -1.58 -11.37 6.14
CA LEU A 177 -2.84 -11.36 5.40
C LEU A 177 -3.43 -9.95 5.28
N ILE A 178 -3.44 -9.17 6.37
CA ILE A 178 -3.86 -7.76 6.36
C ILE A 178 -2.99 -6.94 5.37
N SER A 179 -1.68 -7.13 5.41
CA SER A 179 -0.72 -6.42 4.55
C SER A 179 -0.93 -6.72 3.07
N GLU A 180 -1.11 -7.98 2.69
CA GLU A 180 -1.44 -8.35 1.31
C GLU A 180 -2.83 -7.84 0.90
N SER A 181 -3.76 -7.74 1.85
CA SER A 181 -5.09 -7.17 1.58
C SER A 181 -5.01 -5.67 1.26
N PHE A 182 -4.14 -4.92 1.95
CA PHE A 182 -3.88 -3.52 1.62
C PHE A 182 -3.24 -3.36 0.23
N LYS A 183 -2.27 -4.22 -0.13
CA LYS A 183 -1.68 -4.22 -1.48
C LYS A 183 -2.72 -4.45 -2.56
N ALA A 184 -3.57 -5.46 -2.37
CA ALA A 184 -4.65 -5.75 -3.31
C ALA A 184 -5.60 -4.54 -3.47
N VAL A 185 -6.04 -3.92 -2.35
CA VAL A 185 -6.92 -2.75 -2.41
C VAL A 185 -6.25 -1.55 -3.07
N GLU A 186 -4.99 -1.26 -2.73
CA GLU A 186 -4.22 -0.18 -3.35
C GLU A 186 -4.14 -0.35 -4.87
N GLN A 187 -3.72 -1.54 -5.33
CA GLN A 187 -3.57 -1.84 -6.74
C GLN A 187 -4.90 -1.86 -7.50
N LEU A 188 -5.98 -2.34 -6.87
CA LEU A 188 -7.33 -2.35 -7.45
C LEU A 188 -7.90 -0.94 -7.60
N THR A 189 -7.57 -0.04 -6.67
CA THR A 189 -8.10 1.33 -6.66
C THR A 189 -7.25 2.30 -7.46
N GLU A 190 -5.98 2.00 -7.72
CA GLU A 190 -5.09 2.82 -8.55
C GLU A 190 -5.74 3.21 -9.90
N ASP A 191 -5.55 4.46 -10.33
CA ASP A 191 -6.00 4.99 -11.63
C ASP A 191 -7.47 4.75 -11.99
N PHE A 192 -8.33 4.65 -10.98
CA PHE A 192 -9.76 4.37 -11.16
C PHE A 192 -10.05 3.02 -11.87
N LYS A 193 -9.16 2.03 -11.72
CA LYS A 193 -9.30 0.70 -12.33
C LYS A 193 -10.57 -0.04 -11.89
N LEU A 194 -10.96 0.14 -10.63
CA LEU A 194 -12.16 -0.43 -10.05
C LEU A 194 -13.37 0.48 -10.34
N SER A 195 -14.53 -0.12 -10.61
CA SER A 195 -15.80 0.61 -10.73
C SER A 195 -16.17 1.27 -9.41
N GLU A 196 -16.70 2.50 -9.46
CA GLU A 196 -17.07 3.29 -8.29
C GLU A 196 -18.10 2.60 -7.38
N CYS A 197 -18.92 1.70 -7.92
CA CYS A 197 -19.88 0.91 -7.14
C CYS A 197 -19.24 -0.02 -6.10
N TYR A 198 -17.96 -0.36 -6.27
CA TYR A 198 -17.19 -1.19 -5.34
C TYR A 198 -16.40 -0.38 -4.31
N VAL A 199 -16.23 0.91 -4.55
CA VAL A 199 -15.55 1.84 -3.65
C VAL A 199 -16.57 2.40 -2.66
N THR A 200 -16.71 1.74 -1.52
CA THR A 200 -17.72 2.08 -0.51
C THR A 200 -17.10 2.58 0.79
N HIS A 201 -17.87 3.31 1.59
CA HIS A 201 -17.48 3.69 2.94
C HIS A 201 -17.10 2.47 3.80
N SER A 202 -17.82 1.36 3.66
CA SER A 202 -17.52 0.11 4.40
C SER A 202 -16.15 -0.48 4.06
N LEU A 203 -15.65 -0.27 2.84
CA LEU A 203 -14.28 -0.70 2.47
C LEU A 203 -13.26 0.14 3.26
N LEU A 204 -13.44 1.46 3.29
CA LEU A 204 -12.60 2.36 4.07
C LEU A 204 -12.63 2.04 5.57
N GLU A 205 -13.81 1.85 6.15
CA GLU A 205 -13.96 1.45 7.56
C GLU A 205 -13.20 0.15 7.85
N SER A 206 -13.35 -0.84 6.97
CA SER A 206 -12.64 -2.12 7.10
C SER A 206 -11.13 -1.93 7.03
N MET A 207 -10.64 -1.08 6.13
CA MET A 207 -9.21 -0.78 6.05
C MET A 207 -8.68 -0.13 7.32
N ILE A 208 -9.42 0.83 7.89
CA ILE A 208 -9.04 1.49 9.15
C ILE A 208 -8.99 0.46 10.29
N GLU A 209 -9.98 -0.44 10.37
CA GLU A 209 -10.02 -1.48 11.40
C GLU A 209 -8.89 -2.50 11.25
N GLY A 210 -8.61 -2.93 10.02
CA GLY A 210 -7.50 -3.83 9.73
C GLY A 210 -6.15 -3.20 10.07
N PHE A 211 -6.00 -1.90 9.83
CA PHE A 211 -4.77 -1.19 10.15
C PHE A 211 -4.58 -1.09 11.66
N ASP A 212 -5.64 -0.72 12.40
CA ASP A 212 -5.62 -0.64 13.85
C ASP A 212 -5.34 -2.00 14.51
N SER A 213 -5.96 -3.06 14.00
CA SER A 213 -5.75 -4.44 14.48
C SER A 213 -4.34 -4.96 14.22
N GLY A 214 -3.76 -4.64 13.06
CA GLY A 214 -2.44 -5.15 12.66
C GLY A 214 -1.25 -4.34 13.19
N PHE A 215 -1.42 -3.03 13.40
CA PHE A 215 -0.32 -2.10 13.66
C PHE A 215 -0.49 -1.26 14.92
N SER A 216 -1.56 -1.50 15.71
CA SER A 216 -1.90 -0.86 16.99
C SER A 216 -1.55 0.62 17.08
N VAL A 217 -2.57 1.45 16.81
CA VAL A 217 -2.47 2.91 16.85
C VAL A 217 -2.16 3.45 18.26
N GLU A 218 -2.24 2.63 19.31
CA GLU A 218 -1.98 3.07 20.70
C GLU A 218 -0.55 2.85 21.18
N THR A 219 0.22 1.97 20.54
CA THR A 219 1.62 1.75 20.93
C THR A 219 2.53 2.82 20.32
N ASN A 220 3.44 3.41 21.11
CA ASN A 220 4.40 4.45 20.68
C ASN A 220 5.50 3.91 19.74
N THR A 221 5.21 2.87 18.96
CA THR A 221 6.16 2.13 18.12
C THR A 221 6.70 2.92 16.92
N PHE A 222 6.16 4.11 16.64
CA PHE A 222 6.64 4.99 15.57
C PHE A 222 7.91 5.79 15.93
N ASP A 223 8.30 5.83 17.21
CA ASP A 223 9.29 6.81 17.68
C ASP A 223 10.75 6.42 17.38
N ASP A 224 11.08 5.13 17.28
CA ASP A 224 12.48 4.67 17.14
C ASP A 224 12.77 3.81 15.88
N ASP A 225 11.77 3.16 15.26
CA ASP A 225 12.00 2.11 14.23
C ASP A 225 11.12 2.24 12.96
N MET A 226 10.68 3.44 12.56
CA MET A 226 10.02 3.62 11.25
C MET A 226 10.97 3.28 10.06
N GLU A 227 12.23 2.98 10.35
CA GLU A 227 13.23 2.39 9.45
C GLU A 227 13.12 0.87 9.27
N CYS A 228 12.25 0.15 10.01
CA CYS A 228 11.94 -1.24 9.68
C CYS A 228 11.23 -1.27 8.31
N GLN A 229 11.99 -1.58 7.26
CA GLN A 229 11.63 -1.41 5.85
C GLN A 229 10.24 -1.97 5.51
N GLU A 230 9.85 -3.08 6.13
CA GLU A 230 8.57 -3.74 5.87
C GLU A 230 7.37 -3.03 6.50
N GLN A 231 7.45 -2.57 7.75
CA GLN A 231 6.34 -1.86 8.41
C GLN A 231 6.08 -0.51 7.73
N SER A 232 7.13 0.25 7.45
CA SER A 232 7.03 1.52 6.72
C SER A 232 6.42 1.35 5.34
N LYS A 233 6.77 0.26 4.63
CA LYS A 233 6.17 -0.09 3.34
C LYS A 233 4.67 -0.34 3.46
N ILE A 234 4.22 -1.11 4.46
CA ILE A 234 2.79 -1.40 4.64
C ILE A 234 2.02 -0.15 5.00
N ILE A 235 2.58 0.70 5.87
CA ILE A 235 2.00 2.00 6.21
C ILE A 235 1.79 2.86 4.96
N ARG A 236 2.81 2.97 4.09
CA ARG A 236 2.69 3.69 2.81
C ARG A 236 1.56 3.16 1.93
N ILE A 237 1.48 1.84 1.80
CA ILE A 237 0.44 1.17 0.99
C ILE A 237 -0.95 1.47 1.55
N PHE A 238 -1.11 1.43 2.87
CA PHE A 238 -2.36 1.82 3.52
C PHE A 238 -2.72 3.29 3.23
N VAL A 239 -1.80 4.24 3.42
CA VAL A 239 -2.09 5.67 3.15
C VAL A 239 -2.47 5.88 1.70
N ARG A 240 -1.75 5.26 0.76
CA ARG A 240 -2.03 5.41 -0.66
C ARG A 240 -3.37 4.81 -1.04
N ALA A 241 -3.72 3.65 -0.51
CA ALA A 241 -5.06 3.10 -0.71
C ALA A 241 -6.16 4.01 -0.15
N VAL A 242 -5.98 4.62 1.04
CA VAL A 242 -6.94 5.60 1.58
C VAL A 242 -7.03 6.85 0.68
N ALA A 243 -5.90 7.34 0.17
CA ALA A 243 -5.87 8.46 -0.77
C ALA A 243 -6.60 8.13 -2.07
N ASN A 244 -6.39 6.94 -2.64
CA ASN A 244 -7.14 6.48 -3.81
C ASN A 244 -8.65 6.52 -3.53
N LEU A 245 -9.11 6.00 -2.39
CA LEU A 245 -10.54 6.06 -2.02
C LEU A 245 -11.06 7.50 -1.91
N CYS A 246 -10.24 8.43 -1.41
CA CYS A 246 -10.57 9.87 -1.35
C CYS A 246 -10.67 10.51 -2.75
N GLU A 247 -9.81 10.10 -3.69
CA GLU A 247 -9.91 10.54 -5.09
C GLU A 247 -11.18 10.02 -5.76
N TYR A 248 -11.61 8.78 -5.49
CA TYR A 248 -12.91 8.29 -5.92
C TYR A 248 -14.04 9.11 -5.33
N ALA A 249 -13.97 9.40 -4.02
CA ALA A 249 -15.00 10.18 -3.35
C ALA A 249 -15.13 11.58 -3.96
N SER A 250 -14.01 12.23 -4.28
CA SER A 250 -13.97 13.53 -4.94
C SER A 250 -14.49 13.47 -6.38
N LYS A 251 -14.06 12.48 -7.17
CA LYS A 251 -14.42 12.35 -8.58
C LYS A 251 -15.87 11.94 -8.80
N TYR A 252 -16.39 11.03 -7.98
CA TYR A 252 -17.73 10.44 -8.12
C TYR A 252 -18.73 10.94 -7.07
N ASN A 253 -18.33 11.88 -6.22
CA ASN A 253 -19.17 12.49 -5.17
C ASN A 253 -19.73 11.47 -4.18
N ILE A 254 -18.86 10.59 -3.66
CA ILE A 254 -19.21 9.53 -2.69
C ILE A 254 -19.15 10.12 -1.27
N VAL A 255 -20.22 10.80 -0.87
CA VAL A 255 -20.29 11.58 0.39
C VAL A 255 -20.02 10.73 1.63
N GLU A 256 -20.38 9.44 1.62
CA GLU A 256 -20.21 8.54 2.74
C GLU A 256 -18.73 8.30 3.08
N ILE A 257 -17.82 8.33 2.09
CA ILE A 257 -16.37 8.24 2.34
C ILE A 257 -15.89 9.49 3.08
N ASN A 258 -16.34 10.67 2.67
CA ASN A 258 -15.98 11.93 3.33
C ASN A 258 -16.42 11.93 4.80
N LEU A 259 -17.62 11.40 5.07
CA LEU A 259 -18.14 11.26 6.43
C LEU A 259 -17.28 10.31 7.28
N VAL A 260 -16.84 9.18 6.73
CA VAL A 260 -15.94 8.25 7.46
C VAL A 260 -14.60 8.91 7.76
N ILE A 261 -13.97 9.55 6.77
CA ILE A 261 -12.69 10.25 6.95
C ILE A 261 -12.83 11.35 8.03
N THR A 262 -13.86 12.18 7.91
CA THR A 262 -14.10 13.31 8.82
C THR A 262 -14.33 12.88 10.27
N ASN A 263 -14.97 11.73 10.49
CA ASN A 263 -15.29 11.23 11.81
C ASN A 263 -14.24 10.25 12.39
N SER A 264 -13.14 9.99 11.69
CA SER A 264 -12.19 8.94 12.07
C SER A 264 -11.06 9.44 12.97
N THR A 265 -11.26 9.36 14.28
CA THR A 265 -10.21 9.60 15.29
C THR A 265 -8.99 8.69 15.08
N LYS A 266 -9.21 7.45 14.63
CA LYS A 266 -8.12 6.50 14.31
C LYS A 266 -7.23 7.01 13.18
N LEU A 267 -7.81 7.54 12.09
CA LEU A 267 -7.04 8.10 10.97
C LEU A 267 -6.26 9.36 11.37
N PHE A 268 -6.89 10.27 12.12
CA PHE A 268 -6.17 11.46 12.60
C PHE A 268 -5.02 11.10 13.55
N THR A 269 -5.21 10.09 14.40
CA THR A 269 -4.14 9.59 15.27
C THR A 269 -2.99 9.00 14.46
N PHE A 270 -3.32 8.26 13.41
CA PHE A 270 -2.33 7.72 12.49
C PHE A 270 -1.53 8.82 11.75
N PHE A 271 -2.23 9.82 11.19
CA PHE A 271 -1.57 10.94 10.53
C PHE A 271 -0.69 11.73 11.47
N SER A 272 -1.18 12.00 12.68
CA SER A 272 -0.44 12.76 13.70
C SER A 272 0.90 12.10 14.02
N LYS A 273 0.95 10.76 14.13
CA LYS A 273 2.19 10.01 14.36
C LYS A 273 3.19 10.12 13.20
N ILE A 274 2.72 10.00 11.96
CA ILE A 274 3.60 10.11 10.78
C ILE A 274 4.21 11.51 10.70
N VAL A 275 3.39 12.56 10.80
CA VAL A 275 3.91 13.93 10.70
C VAL A 275 4.77 14.29 11.92
N GLN A 276 4.48 13.75 13.11
CA GLN A 276 5.37 13.87 14.27
C GLN A 276 6.75 13.26 14.00
N HIS A 277 6.80 12.06 13.42
CA HIS A 277 8.05 11.39 13.07
C HIS A 277 8.92 12.28 12.15
N PHE A 278 8.32 12.80 11.07
CA PHE A 278 9.01 13.68 10.11
C PHE A 278 9.20 15.13 10.60
N SER A 279 8.61 15.52 11.73
CA SER A 279 8.89 16.83 12.34
C SER A 279 10.27 16.92 13.00
N LYS A 280 10.98 15.80 13.10
CA LYS A 280 12.36 15.72 13.61
C LYS A 280 13.35 15.83 12.43
N GLU A 281 14.32 16.74 12.53
CA GLU A 281 15.28 17.05 11.45
C GLU A 281 15.98 15.80 10.88
N PHE A 282 16.45 14.90 11.77
CA PHE A 282 17.17 13.69 11.38
C PHE A 282 16.32 12.65 10.64
N ASN A 283 14.99 12.71 10.77
CA ASN A 283 14.06 11.83 10.04
C ASN A 283 13.59 12.44 8.71
N LEU A 284 13.67 13.76 8.59
CA LEU A 284 13.20 14.50 7.41
C LEU A 284 14.31 14.70 6.38
N LEU A 285 15.54 14.94 6.82
CA LEU A 285 16.65 15.34 5.95
C LEU A 285 17.68 14.20 5.77
N PRO A 286 18.11 13.91 4.52
CA PRO A 286 17.61 14.47 3.27
C PRO A 286 16.18 14.01 2.96
N VAL A 287 15.42 14.85 2.25
CA VAL A 287 14.02 14.53 1.90
C VAL A 287 13.98 13.24 1.08
N SER A 288 13.34 12.23 1.64
CA SER A 288 13.19 10.93 1.00
C SER A 288 11.98 10.89 0.05
N PRO A 289 12.02 10.07 -1.02
CA PRO A 289 10.83 9.81 -1.84
C PRO A 289 9.64 9.29 -1.03
N CYS A 290 9.90 8.53 0.05
CA CYS A 290 8.85 8.06 0.95
C CYS A 290 8.09 9.23 1.61
N PHE A 291 8.79 10.28 2.03
CA PHE A 291 8.15 11.46 2.61
C PHE A 291 7.28 12.19 1.58
N MET A 292 7.74 12.31 0.32
CA MET A 292 6.97 12.91 -0.78
C MET A 292 5.63 12.21 -0.96
N GLU A 293 5.63 10.87 -0.95
CA GLU A 293 4.42 10.06 -1.11
C GLU A 293 3.44 10.29 0.04
N TYR A 294 3.92 10.36 1.29
CA TYR A 294 3.06 10.64 2.45
C TYR A 294 2.39 12.01 2.35
N ILE A 295 3.16 13.07 2.06
CA ILE A 295 2.61 14.43 1.97
C ILE A 295 1.60 14.55 0.82
N SER A 296 1.89 13.94 -0.33
CA SER A 296 0.96 13.93 -1.47
C SER A 296 -0.35 13.21 -1.12
N ALA A 297 -0.26 12.06 -0.47
CA ALA A 297 -1.43 11.30 -0.06
C ALA A 297 -2.23 12.02 1.04
N PHE A 298 -1.57 12.63 2.02
CA PHE A 298 -2.22 13.42 3.07
C PHE A 298 -2.94 14.63 2.52
N TYR A 299 -2.37 15.30 1.51
CA TYR A 299 -3.06 16.39 0.82
C TYR A 299 -4.38 15.93 0.18
N LEU A 300 -4.40 14.79 -0.50
CA LEU A 300 -5.64 14.25 -1.08
C LEU A 300 -6.67 13.90 0.00
N ILE A 301 -6.22 13.32 1.11
CA ILE A 301 -7.12 12.93 2.20
C ILE A 301 -7.67 14.18 2.91
N ILE A 302 -6.85 15.20 3.16
CA ILE A 302 -7.30 16.42 3.86
C ILE A 302 -8.32 17.22 3.06
N GLN A 303 -8.22 17.22 1.73
CA GLN A 303 -9.22 17.83 0.85
C GLN A 303 -10.61 17.19 0.98
N THR A 304 -10.64 15.93 1.44
CA THR A 304 -11.86 15.15 1.63
C THR A 304 -12.49 15.35 3.02
N VAL A 305 -11.75 15.96 3.96
CA VAL A 305 -12.20 16.25 5.33
C VAL A 305 -13.09 17.49 5.35
N ASP A 306 -14.28 17.36 5.95
CA ASP A 306 -15.12 18.48 6.35
C ASP A 306 -14.76 18.92 7.78
N PHE A 307 -13.85 19.88 7.90
CA PHE A 307 -13.37 20.39 9.19
C PHE A 307 -14.47 20.97 10.09
N ASP A 308 -15.58 21.44 9.52
CA ASP A 308 -16.69 21.97 10.30
C ASP A 308 -17.48 20.86 11.02
N ALA A 309 -17.33 19.61 10.54
CA ALA A 309 -17.99 18.43 11.05
C ALA A 309 -17.05 17.47 11.80
N VAL A 310 -15.76 17.81 11.94
CA VAL A 310 -14.81 16.97 12.68
C VAL A 310 -15.21 16.88 14.15
N PRO A 311 -15.21 15.68 14.77
CA PRO A 311 -15.47 15.50 16.19
C PRO A 311 -14.47 16.29 17.05
N LYS A 312 -14.96 16.96 18.10
CA LYS A 312 -14.11 17.75 19.03
C LYS A 312 -12.99 16.96 19.70
N GLU A 313 -13.16 15.64 19.84
CA GLU A 313 -12.11 14.76 20.35
C GLU A 313 -10.88 14.67 19.43
N CYS A 314 -11.01 15.10 18.17
CA CYS A 314 -9.90 15.19 17.22
C CYS A 314 -9.19 16.55 17.26
N ASP A 315 -9.66 17.55 18.03
CA ASP A 315 -9.06 18.89 18.06
C ASP A 315 -7.58 18.84 18.45
N ASP A 316 -7.23 18.06 19.49
CA ASP A 316 -5.85 17.84 19.93
C ASP A 316 -4.99 17.17 18.85
N LEU A 317 -5.57 16.27 18.05
CA LEU A 317 -4.88 15.59 16.96
C LEU A 317 -4.63 16.54 15.78
N ILE A 318 -5.63 17.35 15.42
CA ILE A 318 -5.49 18.39 14.40
C ILE A 318 -4.41 19.40 14.81
N TYR A 319 -4.39 19.80 16.07
CA TYR A 319 -3.35 20.65 16.65
C TYR A 319 -1.95 20.06 16.45
N VAL A 320 -1.78 18.79 16.82
CA VAL A 320 -0.52 18.10 16.64
C VAL A 320 -0.11 18.09 15.17
N ILE A 321 -1.03 17.74 14.27
CA ILE A 321 -0.76 17.67 12.83
C ILE A 321 -0.31 19.05 12.33
N PHE A 322 -1.07 20.09 12.63
CA PHE A 322 -0.78 21.46 12.21
C PHE A 322 0.62 21.92 12.65
N ASN A 323 0.99 21.71 13.92
CA ASN A 323 2.31 22.11 14.40
C ASN A 323 3.44 21.31 13.77
N CYS A 324 3.26 20.01 13.59
CA CYS A 324 4.27 19.18 12.95
C CYS A 324 4.51 19.64 11.51
N MET A 325 3.44 19.95 10.77
CA MET A 325 3.54 20.48 9.41
C MET A 325 4.24 21.84 9.37
N CYS A 326 3.95 22.74 10.32
CA CYS A 326 4.67 24.01 10.45
C CYS A 326 6.17 23.80 10.74
N LYS A 327 6.52 22.86 11.62
CA LYS A 327 7.92 22.50 11.92
C LYS A 327 8.64 21.93 10.70
N ILE A 328 7.99 21.03 9.97
CA ILE A 328 8.51 20.47 8.71
C ILE A 328 8.79 21.62 7.72
N LEU A 329 7.84 22.53 7.53
CA LEU A 329 8.03 23.69 6.64
C LEU A 329 9.24 24.55 7.06
N ILE A 330 9.41 24.79 8.37
CA ILE A 330 10.58 25.52 8.90
C ILE A 330 11.88 24.78 8.60
N LEU A 331 11.92 23.45 8.76
CA LEU A 331 13.10 22.62 8.49
C LEU A 331 13.46 22.59 7.00
N LEU A 332 12.47 22.68 6.11
CA LEU A 332 12.66 22.67 4.66
C LEU A 332 12.96 24.05 4.08
N HIS A 333 12.65 25.14 4.79
CA HIS A 333 12.86 26.51 4.33
C HIS A 333 14.30 26.82 3.85
N PRO A 334 15.38 26.34 4.51
CA PRO A 334 16.76 26.58 4.04
C PRO A 334 17.07 25.98 2.65
N SER A 335 16.32 24.97 2.21
CA SER A 335 16.54 24.23 0.96
C SER A 335 15.42 24.44 -0.06
N GLU A 336 14.73 25.59 0.00
CA GLU A 336 13.48 25.86 -0.74
C GLU A 336 13.50 25.51 -2.24
N SER A 337 14.63 25.73 -2.93
CA SER A 337 14.76 25.41 -4.36
C SER A 337 14.82 23.92 -4.68
N GLU A 338 15.25 23.09 -3.72
CA GLU A 338 15.41 21.64 -3.89
C GLU A 338 14.12 20.88 -3.53
N VAL A 339 13.23 21.49 -2.74
CA VAL A 339 12.02 20.86 -2.19
C VAL A 339 10.75 21.66 -2.51
N ALA A 340 10.76 22.40 -3.63
CA ALA A 340 9.67 23.29 -4.03
C ALA A 340 8.30 22.59 -4.08
N ASP A 341 8.25 21.37 -4.63
CA ASP A 341 7.00 20.59 -4.74
C ASP A 341 6.43 20.22 -3.35
N VAL A 342 7.30 19.85 -2.41
CA VAL A 342 6.91 19.57 -1.02
C VAL A 342 6.38 20.83 -0.36
N ASN A 343 7.10 21.94 -0.50
CA ASN A 343 6.72 23.19 0.13
C ASN A 343 5.37 23.69 -0.39
N ALA A 344 5.09 23.50 -1.68
CA ALA A 344 3.78 23.79 -2.26
C ALA A 344 2.67 22.95 -1.59
N LEU A 345 2.83 21.62 -1.53
CA LEU A 345 1.84 20.73 -0.91
C LEU A 345 1.64 21.03 0.59
N LEU A 346 2.73 21.24 1.34
CA LEU A 346 2.68 21.61 2.75
C LEU A 346 1.96 22.94 2.95
N THR A 347 2.23 23.92 2.09
CA THR A 347 1.60 25.24 2.15
C THR A 347 0.11 25.14 1.93
N GLU A 348 -0.32 24.42 0.89
CA GLU A 348 -1.75 24.21 0.62
C GLU A 348 -2.43 23.45 1.76
N PHE A 349 -1.78 22.43 2.32
CA PHE A 349 -2.28 21.68 3.48
C PHE A 349 -2.48 22.59 4.70
N ILE A 350 -1.44 23.35 5.07
CA ILE A 350 -1.48 24.28 6.21
C ILE A 350 -2.52 25.37 5.98
N GLY A 351 -2.61 25.90 4.75
CA GLY A 351 -3.58 26.91 4.38
C GLY A 351 -5.02 26.40 4.43
N TYR A 352 -5.28 25.13 4.09
CA TYR A 352 -6.59 24.51 4.25
C TYR A 352 -7.03 24.44 5.72
N ILE A 353 -6.10 24.10 6.63
CA ILE A 353 -6.35 24.16 8.08
C ILE A 353 -6.62 25.60 8.53
N ILE A 354 -5.79 26.57 8.12
CA ILE A 354 -5.96 27.99 8.48
C ILE A 354 -7.30 28.54 8.02
N TYR A 355 -7.72 28.17 6.81
CA TYR A 355 -9.00 28.59 6.25
C TYR A 355 -10.16 28.18 7.17
N ARG A 356 -10.12 26.95 7.69
CA ARG A 356 -11.23 26.34 8.45
C ARG A 356 -11.18 26.55 9.96
N GLN A 357 -10.00 26.81 10.55
CA GLN A 357 -9.85 26.96 12.00
C GLN A 357 -10.10 28.39 12.52
N GLU A 358 -10.47 28.50 13.80
CA GLU A 358 -10.66 29.79 14.48
C GLU A 358 -9.34 30.56 14.62
N PHE A 359 -9.40 31.89 14.56
CA PHE A 359 -8.20 32.74 14.57
C PHE A 359 -7.43 32.63 15.89
N GLU A 360 -8.14 32.61 17.01
CA GLU A 360 -7.60 32.52 18.37
C GLU A 360 -6.85 31.21 18.58
N PHE A 361 -7.39 30.11 18.04
CA PHE A 361 -6.70 28.82 17.99
C PHE A 361 -5.38 28.95 17.22
N LEU A 362 -5.43 29.35 15.95
CA LEU A 362 -4.23 29.48 15.10
C LEU A 362 -3.15 30.38 15.69
N LEU A 363 -3.54 31.49 16.34
CA LEU A 363 -2.61 32.41 16.97
C LEU A 363 -1.88 31.77 18.15
N SER A 364 -2.60 31.08 19.04
CA SER A 364 -2.01 30.35 20.18
C SER A 364 -0.93 29.38 19.70
N GLU A 365 -1.20 28.64 18.62
CA GLU A 365 -0.29 27.56 18.22
C GLU A 365 0.94 28.09 17.50
N LEU A 366 0.75 29.14 16.70
CA LEU A 366 1.88 29.86 16.09
C LEU A 366 2.73 30.54 17.17
N GLU A 367 2.14 31.12 18.22
CA GLU A 367 2.90 31.65 19.36
C GLU A 367 3.71 30.55 20.08
N ALA A 368 3.17 29.33 20.19
CA ALA A 368 3.86 28.17 20.77
C ALA A 368 5.08 27.69 19.96
N ILE A 369 5.09 27.92 18.64
CA ILE A 369 6.26 27.68 17.77
C ILE A 369 7.39 28.71 18.02
N GLY A 370 7.06 29.85 18.61
CA GLY A 370 8.03 30.90 18.94
C GLY A 370 8.47 31.71 17.71
N PRO A 371 9.71 32.24 17.68
CA PRO A 371 10.16 33.17 16.63
C PRO A 371 10.08 32.60 15.20
N SER A 372 10.17 31.28 15.04
CA SER A 372 10.09 30.61 13.74
C SER A 372 8.68 30.65 13.14
N SER A 373 7.64 30.99 13.91
CA SER A 373 6.27 31.16 13.40
C SER A 373 6.16 32.27 12.35
N LEU A 374 6.99 33.31 12.46
CA LEU A 374 7.07 34.36 11.44
C LEU A 374 7.60 33.83 10.11
N ILE A 375 8.48 32.82 10.13
CA ILE A 375 8.94 32.16 8.89
C ILE A 375 7.75 31.51 8.20
N VAL A 376 6.97 30.72 8.95
CA VAL A 376 5.76 30.04 8.43
C VAL A 376 4.78 31.06 7.88
N VAL A 377 4.40 32.07 8.64
CA VAL A 377 3.39 33.05 8.21
C VAL A 377 3.89 33.89 7.03
N ASN A 378 5.17 34.23 6.96
CA ASN A 378 5.72 34.94 5.81
C ASN A 378 5.74 34.08 4.56
N PHE A 379 6.14 32.81 4.71
CA PHE A 379 6.14 31.85 3.61
C PHE A 379 4.73 31.64 3.06
N LEU A 380 3.77 31.36 3.94
CA LEU A 380 2.36 31.22 3.58
C LEU A 380 1.82 32.50 2.94
N ASN A 381 2.14 33.69 3.45
CA ASN A 381 1.71 34.94 2.81
C ASN A 381 2.24 35.06 1.38
N GLN A 382 3.50 34.69 1.11
CA GLN A 382 4.06 34.79 -0.25
C GLN A 382 3.35 33.85 -1.25
N GLU A 383 2.99 32.66 -0.80
CA GLU A 383 2.34 31.64 -1.64
C GLU A 383 0.81 31.81 -1.74
N TYR A 384 0.12 32.09 -0.62
CA TYR A 384 -1.36 32.16 -0.56
C TYR A 384 -1.99 33.45 -1.07
N ILE A 385 -1.21 34.53 -1.28
CA ILE A 385 -1.70 35.75 -1.96
C ILE A 385 -2.36 35.42 -3.33
N LYS A 386 -2.14 34.21 -3.86
CA LYS A 386 -2.67 33.75 -5.15
C LYS A 386 -3.99 32.94 -5.08
N PHE A 387 -4.45 32.46 -3.92
CA PHE A 387 -5.43 31.35 -3.88
C PHE A 387 -6.73 31.55 -3.07
N SER A 388 -6.77 32.35 -1.99
CA SER A 388 -8.04 32.59 -1.25
C SER A 388 -8.02 33.89 -0.41
N PHE A 389 -9.03 34.74 -0.60
CA PHE A 389 -9.16 36.04 0.09
C PHE A 389 -9.30 35.91 1.62
N ASP A 390 -10.04 34.90 2.10
CA ASP A 390 -10.28 34.72 3.53
C ASP A 390 -9.02 34.23 4.27
N VAL A 391 -8.22 33.38 3.61
CA VAL A 391 -6.92 32.94 4.14
C VAL A 391 -5.95 34.10 4.21
N GLU A 392 -5.89 34.94 3.18
CA GLU A 392 -5.03 36.13 3.13
C GLU A 392 -5.34 37.10 4.29
N VAL A 393 -6.62 37.35 4.58
CA VAL A 393 -7.04 38.22 5.70
C VAL A 393 -6.59 37.62 7.04
N LYS A 394 -6.84 36.32 7.27
CA LYS A 394 -6.39 35.62 8.48
C LYS A 394 -4.87 35.67 8.64
N LEU A 395 -4.11 35.39 7.58
CA LEU A 395 -2.64 35.43 7.58
C LEU A 395 -2.09 36.83 7.89
N LYS A 396 -2.69 37.90 7.33
CA LYS A 396 -2.31 39.29 7.66
C LYS A 396 -2.56 39.63 9.11
N MET A 397 -3.69 39.16 9.68
CA MET A 397 -4.01 39.36 11.08
C MET A 397 -3.02 38.61 11.99
N LEU A 398 -2.70 37.35 11.67
CA LEU A 398 -1.71 36.54 12.38
C LEU A 398 -0.33 37.21 12.36
N HIS A 399 0.13 37.63 11.18
CA HIS A 399 1.39 38.34 10.99
C HIS A 399 1.47 39.62 11.85
N SER A 400 0.41 40.44 11.86
CA SER A 400 0.38 41.66 12.66
C SER A 400 0.39 41.39 14.18
N LYS A 401 -0.13 40.25 14.63
CA LYS A 401 -0.15 39.88 16.05
C LYS A 401 1.20 39.32 16.50
N LEU A 402 1.78 38.41 15.72
CA LEU A 402 3.07 37.78 16.01
C LEU A 402 4.26 38.77 16.01
N ILE A 403 4.17 39.88 15.26
CA ILE A 403 5.19 40.96 15.34
C ILE A 403 5.11 41.73 16.68
N LYS A 404 3.94 41.74 17.33
CA LYS A 404 3.68 42.54 18.54
C LYS A 404 3.87 41.74 19.84
N SER A 405 3.79 40.40 19.76
CA SER A 405 4.18 39.46 20.82
C SER A 405 5.69 39.35 20.89
#